data_AF-A0A6A3VQV9-F1
#
_entry.id   AF-A0A6A3VQV9-F1
#
_cell.length_a   1.000
_cell.length_b   1.000
_cell.length_c   1.000
_cell.angle_alpha   90.00
_cell.angle_beta   90.00
_cell.angle_gamma   90.00
#
_symmetry.space_group_name_H-M   'P 1'
#
loop_
_entity.id
_entity.type
_entity.pdbx_description
1 polymer ?
#
loop_
_entity_poly.entity_id
_entity_poly.type
_entity_poly.pdbx_seq_one_letter_code
_entity_poly.pdbx_strand_id
1 'polypeptide(L)'
;MHGQPYHSRGKGRWKHGKVRGTECSARVNARVKATLDDSWVLRVKVSGSHNHDLNEHVWEEYSGNRTVTDAGLQQDVEVFRKAGATAKGILQYLRERTGKKTKLKDVHNMIQRQRVKTQAE
;
A
#
# COMPACT_ATOMS: atom_id res chain seq x y z
N MET A 1 34.24 33.67 -13.52
CA MET A 1 33.53 32.58 -12.83
C MET A 1 33.08 31.57 -13.88
N HIS A 2 33.76 30.43 -13.99
CA HIS A 2 33.43 29.40 -14.99
C HIS A 2 32.37 28.45 -14.41
N GLY A 3 31.11 28.66 -14.76
CA GLY A 3 30.06 27.68 -14.53
C GLY A 3 30.09 26.66 -15.67
N GLN A 4 30.55 25.44 -15.39
CA GLN A 4 30.40 24.35 -16.37
C GLN A 4 28.91 24.16 -16.70
N PRO A 5 28.54 23.92 -17.97
CA PRO A 5 27.15 23.67 -18.34
C PRO A 5 26.59 22.47 -17.56
N TYR A 6 25.36 22.60 -17.07
CA TYR A 6 24.66 21.51 -16.40
C TYR A 6 24.43 20.38 -17.41
N HIS A 7 25.11 19.25 -17.23
CA HIS A 7 24.84 18.02 -17.96
C HIS A 7 23.87 17.17 -17.16
N SER A 8 22.64 17.00 -17.67
CA SER A 8 21.65 16.08 -17.09
C SER A 8 22.24 14.67 -16.99
N ARG A 9 22.45 14.17 -15.76
CA ARG A 9 23.02 12.84 -15.48
C ARG A 9 21.97 11.72 -15.50
N GLY A 10 20.70 12.05 -15.74
CA GLY A 10 19.61 11.10 -15.74
C GLY A 10 19.25 10.65 -17.15
N LYS A 11 19.74 9.48 -17.58
CA LYS A 11 18.99 8.74 -18.59
C LYS A 11 17.70 8.29 -17.91
N GLY A 12 16.56 8.89 -18.29
CA GLY A 12 15.23 8.58 -17.77
C GLY A 12 14.94 7.08 -17.83
N ARG A 13 15.39 6.35 -16.81
CA ARG A 13 15.16 4.92 -16.60
C ARG A 13 14.22 4.72 -15.42
N TRP A 14 13.34 5.68 -15.17
CA TRP A 14 12.20 5.44 -14.31
C TRP A 14 11.19 4.55 -15.05
N LYS A 15 11.50 3.26 -15.09
CA LYS A 15 10.45 2.27 -15.32
C LYS A 15 9.62 2.27 -14.04
N HIS A 16 8.49 2.96 -14.05
CA HIS A 16 7.34 2.62 -13.21
C HIS A 16 6.92 1.19 -13.57
N GLY A 17 7.68 0.22 -13.08
CA GLY A 17 7.65 -1.17 -13.51
C GLY A 17 7.73 -2.08 -12.31
N LYS A 18 6.86 -1.86 -11.33
CA LYS A 18 6.42 -2.91 -10.41
C LYS A 18 5.09 -2.48 -9.82
N VAL A 19 4.06 -3.29 -10.09
CA VAL A 19 2.62 -3.03 -9.88
C VAL A 19 1.98 -2.14 -10.95
N ARG A 20 2.02 -2.57 -12.21
CA ARG A 20 0.87 -2.32 -13.10
C ARG A 20 -0.24 -3.25 -12.60
N GLY A 21 -1.50 -2.81 -12.63
CA GLY A 21 -2.62 -3.73 -12.37
C GLY A 21 -2.43 -4.98 -13.24
N THR A 22 -2.74 -6.16 -12.72
CA THR A 22 -2.57 -7.44 -13.45
C THR A 22 -3.41 -7.52 -14.72
N GLU A 23 -4.23 -6.49 -14.99
CA GLU A 23 -5.28 -6.47 -16.02
C GLU A 23 -6.15 -7.74 -15.91
N CYS A 24 -6.26 -8.27 -14.69
CA CYS A 24 -6.95 -9.51 -14.42
C CYS A 24 -8.43 -9.32 -14.74
N SER A 25 -8.96 -10.22 -15.57
CA SER A 25 -10.37 -10.21 -15.95
C SER A 25 -11.28 -10.81 -14.87
N ALA A 26 -10.70 -11.49 -13.88
CA ALA A 26 -11.45 -12.08 -12.77
C ALA A 26 -12.16 -10.99 -11.95
N ARG A 27 -13.47 -11.18 -11.76
CA ARG A 27 -14.33 -10.26 -11.02
C ARG A 27 -15.29 -11.05 -10.14
N VAL A 28 -15.45 -10.59 -8.90
CA VAL A 28 -16.47 -11.07 -7.97
C VAL A 28 -17.40 -9.90 -7.69
N ASN A 29 -18.68 -10.04 -8.02
CA ASN A 29 -19.71 -9.04 -7.76
C ASN A 29 -20.67 -9.61 -6.73
N ALA A 30 -20.82 -8.93 -5.59
CA ALA A 30 -21.77 -9.31 -4.56
C ALA A 30 -22.85 -8.22 -4.45
N ARG A 31 -24.12 -8.62 -4.44
CA ARG A 31 -25.25 -7.71 -4.26
C ARG A 31 -26.29 -8.31 -3.32
N VAL A 32 -26.94 -7.47 -2.54
CA VAL A 32 -28.06 -7.87 -1.70
C VAL A 32 -29.32 -7.96 -2.57
N LYS A 33 -30.14 -8.99 -2.35
CA LYS A 33 -31.44 -9.17 -3.01
C LYS A 33 -32.47 -9.61 -1.98
N ALA A 34 -33.64 -8.97 -1.96
CA ALA A 34 -34.79 -9.47 -1.24
C ALA A 34 -35.34 -10.72 -1.94
N THR A 35 -35.78 -11.69 -1.15
CA THR A 35 -36.44 -12.91 -1.59
C THR A 35 -37.96 -12.76 -1.46
N LEU A 36 -38.70 -13.80 -1.85
CA LEU A 36 -40.17 -13.80 -1.78
C LEU A 36 -40.70 -14.06 -0.37
N ASP A 37 -39.87 -14.63 0.50
CA ASP A 37 -40.12 -14.91 1.92
C ASP A 37 -39.68 -13.77 2.86
N ASP A 38 -39.60 -12.53 2.34
CA ASP A 38 -39.15 -11.34 3.07
C ASP A 38 -37.76 -11.47 3.74
N SER A 39 -36.91 -12.37 3.21
CA SER A 39 -35.53 -12.52 3.65
C SER A 39 -34.55 -11.83 2.70
N TRP A 40 -33.34 -11.56 3.19
CA TRP A 40 -32.29 -10.87 2.43
C TRP A 40 -31.15 -11.84 2.16
N VAL A 41 -30.79 -11.99 0.88
CA VAL A 41 -29.69 -12.87 0.46
C VAL A 41 -28.58 -12.09 -0.23
N LEU A 42 -27.34 -12.51 -0.02
CA LEU A 42 -26.18 -12.04 -0.77
C LEU A 42 -26.04 -12.87 -2.05
N ARG A 43 -26.32 -12.26 -3.20
CA ARG A 43 -26.09 -12.89 -4.50
C ARG A 43 -24.70 -12.56 -5.00
N VAL A 44 -23.86 -13.59 -5.11
CA VAL A 44 -22.49 -13.48 -5.64
C VAL A 44 -22.45 -13.97 -7.08
N LYS A 45 -21.84 -13.19 -7.98
CA LYS A 45 -21.54 -13.57 -9.36
C LYS A 45 -20.04 -13.43 -9.61
N VAL A 46 -19.43 -14.52 -10.06
CA VAL A 46 -18.02 -14.55 -10.49
C VAL A 46 -17.97 -14.56 -12.02
N SER A 47 -17.01 -13.86 -12.61
CA SER A 47 -16.79 -13.82 -14.05
C SER A 47 -15.32 -13.60 -14.38
N GLY A 48 -14.88 -14.04 -15.57
CA GLY A 48 -13.49 -13.93 -16.02
C GLY A 48 -12.61 -15.03 -15.43
N SER A 49 -11.31 -14.93 -15.69
CA SER A 49 -10.30 -15.87 -15.19
C SER A 49 -9.06 -15.14 -14.69
N HIS A 50 -8.37 -15.78 -13.75
CA HIS A 50 -7.09 -15.28 -13.26
C HIS A 50 -5.99 -15.55 -14.30
N ASN A 51 -5.16 -14.53 -14.54
CA ASN A 51 -4.01 -14.57 -15.44
C ASN A 51 -2.69 -14.41 -14.65
N HIS A 52 -2.75 -14.62 -13.34
CA HIS A 52 -1.64 -14.50 -12.39
C HIS A 52 -1.84 -15.50 -11.25
N ASP A 53 -0.76 -15.79 -10.53
CA ASP A 53 -0.82 -16.68 -9.39
C ASP A 53 -1.70 -16.13 -8.28
N LEU A 54 -2.48 -17.03 -7.67
CA LEU A 54 -3.29 -16.81 -6.48
C LEU A 54 -2.66 -17.56 -5.31
N ASN A 55 -1.49 -17.11 -4.86
CA ASN A 55 -0.84 -17.69 -3.70
C ASN A 55 -0.76 -16.67 -2.55
N GLU A 56 -0.65 -17.18 -1.33
CA GLU A 56 -0.58 -16.37 -0.11
C GLU A 56 0.58 -15.39 -0.16
N HIS A 57 1.73 -15.82 -0.68
CA HIS A 57 2.90 -14.96 -0.81
C HIS A 57 2.62 -13.71 -1.67
N VAL A 58 1.97 -13.88 -2.84
CA VAL A 58 1.56 -12.79 -3.74
C VAL A 58 0.54 -11.89 -3.06
N TRP A 59 -0.40 -12.46 -2.30
CA TRP A 59 -1.36 -11.70 -1.51
C TRP A 59 -0.66 -10.81 -0.48
N GLU A 60 0.25 -11.36 0.31
CA GLU A 60 0.96 -10.61 1.35
C GLU A 60 1.98 -9.62 0.79
N GLU A 61 2.56 -9.88 -0.38
CA GLU A 61 3.48 -8.98 -1.08
C GLU A 61 2.76 -7.76 -1.68
N TYR A 62 1.44 -7.86 -1.90
CA TYR A 62 0.65 -6.80 -2.50
C TYR A 62 0.70 -5.53 -1.65
N SER A 63 0.94 -4.38 -2.30
CA SER A 63 1.17 -3.11 -1.59
C SER A 63 -0.02 -2.69 -0.73
N GLY A 64 -1.25 -2.88 -1.23
CA GLY A 64 -2.47 -2.59 -0.46
C GLY A 64 -2.55 -3.38 0.85
N ASN A 65 -2.15 -4.65 0.82
CA ASN A 65 -2.22 -5.53 1.98
C ASN A 65 -1.11 -5.22 3.01
N ARG A 66 0.08 -4.81 2.54
CA ARG A 66 1.19 -4.38 3.40
C ARG A 66 1.03 -2.99 4.00
N THR A 67 0.22 -2.13 3.37
CA THR A 67 0.06 -0.74 3.78
C THR A 67 -0.73 -0.67 5.09
N VAL A 68 -0.21 0.12 6.04
CA VAL A 68 -0.91 0.45 7.29
C VAL A 68 -1.71 1.73 7.07
N THR A 69 -3.03 1.60 7.05
CA THR A 69 -3.98 2.70 6.85
C THR A 69 -4.61 3.20 8.14
N ASP A 70 -4.41 2.48 9.24
CA ASP A 70 -4.93 2.85 10.56
C ASP A 70 -4.36 4.21 10.99
N ALA A 71 -5.26 5.12 11.39
CA ALA A 71 -4.90 6.49 11.73
C ALA A 71 -4.13 6.57 13.05
N GLY A 72 -4.46 5.74 14.03
CA GLY A 72 -3.77 5.69 15.33
C GLY A 72 -2.32 5.25 15.15
N LEU A 73 -2.09 4.17 14.39
CA LEU A 73 -0.74 3.70 14.09
C LEU A 73 0.06 4.73 13.26
N GLN A 74 -0.58 5.52 12.41
CA GLN A 74 0.11 6.61 11.72
C GLN A 74 0.53 7.74 12.68
N GLN A 75 -0.29 8.07 13.67
CA GLN A 75 0.07 9.03 14.71
C GLN A 75 1.21 8.50 15.58
N ASP A 76 1.17 7.23 15.98
CA ASP A 76 2.28 6.60 16.73
C ASP A 76 3.60 6.69 15.98
N VAL A 77 3.59 6.45 14.67
CA VAL A 77 4.79 6.59 13.81
C VAL A 77 5.33 8.01 13.84
N GLU A 78 4.47 9.03 13.88
CA GLU A 78 4.88 10.43 14.00
C GLU A 78 5.54 10.71 15.36
N VAL A 79 4.94 10.21 16.45
CA VAL A 79 5.47 10.31 17.82
C VAL A 79 6.83 9.64 17.91
N PHE A 80 6.96 8.40 17.45
CA PHE A 80 8.22 7.66 17.46
C PHE A 80 9.30 8.35 16.63
N ARG A 81 8.93 8.91 15.48
CA ARG A 81 9.86 9.68 14.67
C ARG A 81 10.34 10.94 15.41
N LYS A 82 9.46 11.68 16.07
CA LYS A 82 9.82 12.86 16.89
C LYS A 82 10.73 12.47 18.06
N ALA A 83 10.50 11.29 18.63
CA ALA A 83 11.34 10.70 19.68
C ALA A 83 12.67 10.10 19.18
N GLY A 84 12.97 10.19 17.88
CA GLY A 84 14.24 9.71 17.31
C GLY A 84 14.31 8.20 17.04
N ALA A 85 13.18 7.50 17.05
CA ALA A 85 13.15 6.08 16.74
C ALA A 85 13.64 5.80 15.31
N THR A 86 14.39 4.71 15.14
CA THR A 86 14.84 4.28 13.82
C THR A 86 13.69 3.72 12.99
N ALA A 87 13.78 3.82 11.67
CA ALA A 87 12.79 3.22 10.76
C ALA A 87 12.65 1.69 10.95
N LYS A 88 13.71 1.01 11.41
CA LYS A 88 13.65 -0.42 11.76
C LYS A 88 12.85 -0.68 13.04
N GLY A 89 13.01 0.16 14.07
CA GLY A 89 12.21 0.07 15.30
C GLY A 89 10.72 0.30 15.02
N ILE A 90 10.42 1.32 14.22
CA ILE A 90 9.04 1.60 13.77
C ILE A 90 8.47 0.43 12.96
N LEU A 91 9.27 -0.17 12.07
CA LEU A 91 8.85 -1.34 11.30
C LEU A 91 8.50 -2.53 12.21
N GLN A 92 9.30 -2.77 13.24
CA GLN A 92 9.06 -3.85 14.20
C GLN A 92 7.73 -3.63 14.93
N TYR A 93 7.51 -2.42 15.47
CA TYR A 93 6.25 -2.04 16.11
C TYR A 93 5.03 -2.28 15.21
N LEU A 94 5.09 -1.82 13.96
CA LEU A 94 3.96 -1.98 13.02
C LEU A 94 3.65 -3.45 12.73
N ARG A 95 4.67 -4.30 12.64
CA ARG A 95 4.49 -5.75 12.43
C ARG A 95 3.84 -6.41 13.64
N GLU A 96 4.31 -6.09 14.85
CA GLU A 96 3.76 -6.62 16.09
C GLU A 96 2.30 -6.22 16.31
N ARG A 97 1.93 -4.98 15.94
CA ARG A 97 0.57 -4.47 16.13
C ARG A 97 -0.42 -4.93 15.06
N THR A 98 0.04 -5.18 13.83
CA THR A 98 -0.87 -5.44 12.70
C THR A 98 -0.79 -6.85 12.14
N GLY A 99 0.29 -7.60 12.42
CA GLY A 99 0.60 -8.87 11.75
C GLY A 99 0.93 -8.75 10.25
N LYS A 100 0.92 -7.53 9.69
CA LYS A 100 1.16 -7.32 8.25
C LYS A 100 2.63 -7.49 7.90
N LYS A 101 2.92 -8.03 6.72
CA LYS A 101 4.28 -8.13 6.15
C LYS A 101 4.78 -6.79 5.60
N THR A 102 4.61 -5.70 6.36
CA THR A 102 5.13 -4.37 6.03
C THR A 102 6.64 -4.44 5.79
N LYS A 103 7.14 -3.67 4.82
CA LYS A 103 8.56 -3.58 4.45
C LYS A 103 9.11 -2.23 4.89
N LEU A 104 10.43 -2.15 5.06
CA LEU A 104 11.10 -0.91 5.47
C LEU A 104 10.80 0.27 4.51
N LYS A 105 10.63 -0.01 3.22
CA LYS A 105 10.21 1.00 2.23
C LYS A 105 8.84 1.61 2.54
N ASP A 106 7.91 0.82 3.05
CA ASP A 106 6.56 1.29 3.39
C ASP A 106 6.60 2.29 4.55
N VAL A 107 7.48 2.05 5.54
CA VAL A 107 7.74 2.99 6.66
C VAL A 107 8.34 4.30 6.14
N HIS A 108 9.34 4.22 5.26
CA HIS A 108 9.93 5.42 4.65
C HIS A 108 8.89 6.24 3.88
N ASN A 109 8.02 5.57 3.10
CA ASN A 109 6.93 6.22 2.38
C ASN A 109 5.96 6.91 3.35
N MET A 110 5.64 6.27 4.47
CA MET A 110 4.75 6.84 5.49
C MET A 110 5.35 8.10 6.12
N ILE A 111 6.61 8.04 6.52
CA ILE A 111 7.36 9.18 7.06
C ILE A 111 7.43 10.32 6.03
N GLN A 112 7.69 10.00 4.76
CA GLN A 112 7.71 11.00 3.69
C GLN A 112 6.35 11.67 3.50
N ARG A 113 5.24 10.91 3.54
CA ARG A 113 3.88 11.47 3.45
C ARG A 113 3.58 12.43 4.60
N GLN A 114 3.97 12.09 5.82
CA GLN A 114 3.82 12.98 6.97
C GLN A 114 4.59 14.29 6.77
N ARG A 115 5.84 14.23 6.28
CA ARG A 115 6.66 15.44 6.01
C ARG A 115 6.04 16.35 4.95
N VAL A 116 5.41 15.79 3.94
CA VAL A 116 4.75 16.58 2.88
C VAL A 116 3.50 17.27 3.44
N LYS A 117 2.72 16.58 4.29
CA LYS A 117 1.54 17.18 4.94
C LYS A 117 1.93 18.37 5.81
N THR A 118 2.92 18.23 6.68
CA THR A 118 3.38 19.30 7.58
C THR A 118 4.00 20.50 6.85
N GLN A 119 4.45 20.37 5.59
CA GLN A 119 4.99 21.50 4.80
C GLN A 119 3.93 22.25 3.99
N ALA A 120 2.72 21.68 3.88
CA ALA A 120 1.59 22.28 3.18
C ALA A 120 0.61 23.00 4.12
N GLU A 121 0.87 22.92 5.43
CA GLU A 121 0.20 23.62 6.54
C GLU A 121 1.06 24.80 6.99
#